data_AF-A0A0C9X1L1-F1
#
_entry.id   AF-A0A0C9X1L1-F1
#
_cell.length_a   1.000
_cell.length_b   1.000
_cell.length_c   1.000
_cell.angle_alpha   90.00
_cell.angle_beta   90.00
_cell.angle_gamma   90.00
#
_symmetry.space_group_name_H-M   'P 1'
#
loop_
_entity.id
_entity.type
_entity.pdbx_description
1 polymer ?
#
loop_
_entity_poly.entity_id
_entity_poly.type
_entity_poly.pdbx_seq_one_letter_code
_entity_poly.pdbx_strand_id
1 'polypeptide(L)'
;MYVRSRKFCCFLPVRLGVFVLSLVAMLGGSFVAAIGWMQVSQLSQHPLERDDEVALYIHCSVFTFLAVVGLLGFIGSLVKSRGLVMTFGVAIAVHLAFSIAAGVFNLYTMFHENSAEAITKCLNGATDDATREVCNNGIAIVKGVAIAIYVISWLVELYAYFIVERYIEQLDEEEDAKHTPVMPQIGNPRMISAPDYLRFHEPRPETGYAFAQPRQAYGVSRGHDASNMA
;
A
#
# COMPACT_ATOMS: atom_id res chain seq x y z
N MET A 1 16.79 -18.01 16.15
CA MET A 1 16.94 -16.82 15.27
C MET A 1 16.08 -15.72 15.88
N TYR A 2 16.69 -14.64 16.37
CA TYR A 2 15.94 -13.51 16.92
C TYR A 2 15.49 -12.64 15.75
N VAL A 3 14.25 -12.79 15.30
CA VAL A 3 13.68 -11.91 14.27
C VAL A 3 13.59 -10.52 14.89
N ARG A 4 14.43 -9.59 14.40
CA ARG A 4 14.46 -8.21 14.88
C ARG A 4 13.13 -7.56 14.51
N SER A 5 12.21 -7.51 15.46
CA SER A 5 10.94 -6.81 15.33
C SER A 5 11.20 -5.33 15.03
N ARG A 6 11.11 -4.93 13.76
CA ARG A 6 11.23 -3.53 13.35
C ARG A 6 9.97 -2.79 13.77
N LYS A 7 10.05 -2.07 14.89
CA LYS A 7 8.97 -1.20 15.37
C LYS A 7 8.95 0.07 14.52
N PHE A 8 7.84 0.32 13.80
CA PHE A 8 7.61 1.60 13.14
C PHE A 8 6.68 2.47 14.01
N CYS A 9 7.10 3.72 14.22
CA CYS A 9 6.43 4.79 14.97
C CYS A 9 5.78 4.37 16.32
N CYS A 10 6.59 4.42 17.37
CA CYS A 10 6.22 4.36 18.79
C CYS A 10 5.82 2.97 19.33
N PHE A 11 4.75 2.27 18.90
CA PHE A 11 4.41 0.94 19.47
C PHE A 11 3.57 0.03 18.53
N LEU A 12 3.27 0.46 17.31
CA LEU A 12 2.25 -0.21 16.50
C LEU A 12 2.89 -1.23 15.53
N PRO A 13 2.54 -2.52 15.61
CA PRO A 13 3.04 -3.50 14.65
C PRO A 13 2.50 -3.19 13.25
N VAL A 14 3.36 -3.22 12.23
CA VAL A 14 3.00 -2.99 10.81
C VAL A 14 1.78 -3.81 10.39
N ARG A 15 1.66 -5.02 10.94
CA ARG A 15 0.49 -5.92 10.80
C ARG A 15 -0.83 -5.30 11.22
N LEU A 16 -0.86 -4.56 12.34
CA LEU A 16 -2.06 -3.87 12.80
C LEU A 16 -2.41 -2.70 11.87
N GLY A 17 -1.40 -2.05 11.29
CA GLY A 17 -1.61 -0.99 10.29
C GLY A 17 -2.40 -1.49 9.08
N VAL A 18 -1.94 -2.58 8.44
CA VAL A 18 -2.64 -3.17 7.28
C VAL A 18 -4.04 -3.66 7.66
N PHE A 19 -4.20 -4.27 8.85
CA PHE A 19 -5.50 -4.71 9.36
C PHE A 19 -6.49 -3.55 9.53
N VAL A 20 -6.09 -2.47 10.21
CA VAL A 20 -6.96 -1.32 10.47
C VAL A 20 -7.28 -0.59 9.15
N LEU A 21 -6.29 -0.39 8.29
CA LEU A 21 -6.49 0.30 7.01
C LEU A 21 -7.39 -0.48 6.05
N SER A 22 -7.21 -1.80 5.97
CA SER A 22 -8.10 -2.65 5.16
C SER A 22 -9.52 -2.68 5.69
N LEU A 23 -9.70 -2.67 7.02
CA LEU A 23 -11.02 -2.55 7.65
C LEU A 23 -11.69 -1.20 7.33
N VAL A 24 -10.93 -0.10 7.41
CA VAL A 24 -11.43 1.24 7.05
C VAL A 24 -11.77 1.32 5.56
N ALA A 25 -10.91 0.80 4.68
CA ALA A 25 -11.17 0.77 3.25
C ALA A 25 -12.42 -0.08 2.91
N MET A 26 -12.59 -1.22 3.57
CA MET A 26 -13.75 -2.08 3.40
C MET A 26 -15.03 -1.39 3.88
N LEU A 27 -15.05 -0.89 5.12
CA LEU A 27 -16.25 -0.24 5.69
C LEU A 27 -16.57 1.08 5.00
N GLY A 28 -15.57 1.92 4.77
CA GLY A 28 -15.73 3.18 4.06
C GLY A 28 -16.16 2.97 2.61
N GLY A 29 -15.50 2.05 1.90
CA GLY A 29 -15.87 1.66 0.54
C GLY A 29 -17.30 1.13 0.44
N SER A 30 -17.67 0.19 1.31
CA SER A 30 -19.03 -0.37 1.35
C SER A 30 -20.09 0.67 1.70
N PHE A 31 -19.81 1.56 2.66
CA PHE A 31 -20.75 2.61 3.06
C PHE A 31 -21.02 3.60 1.92
N VAL A 32 -19.96 4.10 1.28
CA VAL A 32 -20.08 5.03 0.15
C VAL A 32 -20.73 4.33 -1.04
N ALA A 33 -20.35 3.09 -1.35
CA ALA A 33 -20.98 2.31 -2.41
C ALA A 33 -22.47 2.10 -2.16
N ALA A 34 -22.87 1.76 -0.93
CA ALA A 34 -24.28 1.58 -0.59
C ALA A 34 -25.10 2.86 -0.81
N ILE A 35 -24.59 4.01 -0.35
CA ILE A 35 -25.24 5.31 -0.60
C ILE A 35 -25.31 5.60 -2.09
N GLY A 36 -24.22 5.39 -2.84
CA GLY A 36 -24.19 5.62 -4.28
C GLY A 36 -25.21 4.76 -5.03
N TRP A 37 -25.28 3.45 -4.72
CA TRP A 37 -26.27 2.56 -5.32
C TRP A 37 -27.71 2.90 -4.92
N MET A 38 -27.94 3.39 -3.69
CA MET A 38 -29.23 3.95 -3.29
C MET A 38 -29.59 5.17 -4.14
N GLN A 39 -28.67 6.09 -4.40
CA GLN A 39 -28.91 7.25 -5.28
C GLN A 39 -29.22 6.81 -6.72
N VAL A 40 -28.48 5.84 -7.26
CA VAL A 40 -28.76 5.25 -8.58
C VAL A 40 -30.18 4.66 -8.64
N SER A 41 -30.66 4.02 -7.57
CA SER A 41 -32.04 3.49 -7.55
C SER A 41 -33.11 4.59 -7.61
N GLN A 42 -32.79 5.79 -7.07
CA GLN A 42 -33.68 6.95 -7.06
C GLN A 42 -33.66 7.77 -8.36
N LEU A 43 -32.69 7.53 -9.26
CA LEU A 43 -32.62 8.20 -10.56
C LEU A 43 -33.86 7.98 -11.43
N SER A 44 -34.57 6.87 -11.20
CA SER A 44 -35.84 6.57 -11.87
C SER A 44 -36.95 7.59 -11.58
N GLN A 45 -36.88 8.29 -10.44
CA GLN A 45 -37.85 9.30 -10.04
C GLN A 45 -37.40 10.73 -10.39
N HIS A 46 -36.09 10.97 -10.39
CA HIS A 46 -35.49 12.28 -10.69
C HIS A 46 -34.32 12.07 -11.65
N PRO A 47 -34.56 12.08 -12.98
CA PRO A 47 -33.52 11.82 -13.96
C PRO A 47 -32.47 12.93 -13.90
N LEU A 48 -31.21 12.52 -13.75
CA LEU A 48 -30.06 13.42 -13.88
C LEU A 48 -29.70 13.61 -15.36
N GLU A 49 -28.85 14.59 -15.62
CA GLU A 49 -28.19 14.71 -16.91
C GLU A 49 -27.35 13.47 -17.19
N ARG A 50 -27.23 13.07 -18.47
CA ARG A 50 -26.57 11.81 -18.84
C ARG A 50 -25.11 11.74 -18.39
N ASP A 51 -24.43 12.88 -18.39
CA ASP A 51 -23.03 12.95 -18.00
C ASP A 51 -22.88 12.70 -16.48
N ASP A 52 -23.79 13.24 -15.68
CA ASP A 52 -23.83 13.04 -14.23
C ASP A 52 -24.23 11.62 -13.85
N GLU A 53 -25.16 11.02 -14.61
CA GLU A 53 -25.56 9.62 -14.44
C GLU A 53 -24.36 8.68 -14.64
N VAL A 54 -23.60 8.86 -15.73
CA VAL A 54 -22.41 8.04 -16.02
C VAL A 54 -21.34 8.24 -14.94
N ALA A 55 -21.11 9.49 -14.50
CA ALA A 55 -20.16 9.79 -13.43
C ALA A 55 -20.55 9.09 -12.11
N LEU A 56 -21.84 9.09 -11.76
CA LEU A 56 -22.36 8.42 -10.58
C LEU A 56 -22.12 6.90 -10.64
N TYR A 57 -22.41 6.26 -11.77
CA TYR A 57 -22.15 4.83 -11.96
C TYR A 57 -20.67 4.47 -11.83
N ILE A 58 -19.77 5.27 -12.43
CA ILE A 58 -18.33 5.07 -12.32
C ILE A 58 -17.90 5.20 -10.86
N HIS A 59 -18.37 6.24 -10.17
CA HIS A 59 -18.04 6.47 -8.76
C HIS A 59 -18.47 5.30 -7.87
N CYS A 60 -19.71 4.84 -8.01
CA CYS A 60 -20.23 3.67 -7.28
C CYS A 60 -19.38 2.42 -7.54
N SER A 61 -18.95 2.22 -8.79
CA SER A 61 -18.12 1.09 -9.21
C SER A 61 -16.74 1.14 -8.56
N VAL A 62 -16.11 2.32 -8.52
CA VAL A 62 -14.79 2.53 -7.89
C VAL A 62 -14.84 2.25 -6.38
N PHE A 63 -15.84 2.74 -5.67
CA PHE A 63 -15.98 2.47 -4.23
C PHE A 63 -16.36 1.02 -3.92
N THR A 64 -17.10 0.36 -4.82
CA THR A 64 -17.35 -1.08 -4.72
C THR A 64 -16.05 -1.86 -4.90
N PHE A 65 -15.21 -1.47 -5.87
CA PHE A 65 -13.88 -2.05 -6.05
C PHE A 65 -13.00 -1.82 -4.81
N LEU A 66 -13.01 -0.62 -4.22
CA LEU A 66 -12.30 -0.32 -2.97
C LEU A 66 -12.75 -1.23 -1.82
N ALA A 67 -14.05 -1.52 -1.71
CA ALA A 67 -14.57 -2.44 -0.71
C ALA A 67 -14.04 -3.88 -0.90
N VAL A 68 -14.00 -4.36 -2.15
CA VAL A 68 -13.44 -5.68 -2.48
C VAL A 68 -11.95 -5.74 -2.21
N VAL A 69 -11.20 -4.69 -2.59
CA VAL A 69 -9.76 -4.57 -2.29
C VAL A 69 -9.54 -4.54 -0.78
N GLY A 70 -10.34 -3.78 -0.03
CA GLY A 70 -10.33 -3.78 1.44
C GLY A 70 -10.55 -5.17 2.03
N LEU A 71 -11.50 -5.94 1.50
CA LEU A 71 -11.72 -7.32 1.93
C LEU A 71 -10.49 -8.22 1.67
N LEU A 72 -9.84 -8.09 0.51
CA LEU A 72 -8.62 -8.83 0.20
C LEU A 72 -7.47 -8.47 1.15
N GLY A 73 -7.29 -7.18 1.45
CA GLY A 73 -6.31 -6.71 2.43
C GLY A 73 -6.59 -7.25 3.83
N PHE A 74 -7.88 -7.29 4.22
CA PHE A 74 -8.31 -7.80 5.51
C PHE A 74 -8.00 -9.29 5.64
N ILE A 75 -8.41 -10.11 4.65
CA ILE A 75 -8.10 -11.55 4.61
C ILE A 75 -6.59 -11.79 4.55
N GLY A 76 -5.86 -11.04 3.72
CA GLY A 76 -4.41 -11.14 3.59
C GLY A 76 -3.67 -10.87 4.90
N SER A 77 -4.15 -9.88 5.67
CA SER A 77 -3.60 -9.56 7.00
C SER A 77 -3.82 -10.69 8.02
N LEU A 78 -4.95 -11.40 7.95
CA LEU A 78 -5.28 -12.53 8.84
C LEU A 78 -4.48 -13.79 8.49
N VAL A 79 -4.43 -14.14 7.19
CA VAL A 79 -3.80 -15.38 6.71
C VAL A 79 -2.27 -15.25 6.65
N LYS A 80 -1.72 -14.03 6.74
CA LYS A 80 -0.28 -13.74 6.55
C LYS A 80 0.25 -14.26 5.21
N SER A 81 -0.59 -14.19 4.17
CA SER A 81 -0.22 -14.60 2.82
C SER A 81 0.43 -13.44 2.08
N ARG A 82 1.69 -13.62 1.68
CA ARG A 82 2.46 -12.64 0.89
C ARG A 82 1.73 -12.25 -0.40
N GLY A 83 1.18 -13.24 -1.11
CA GLY A 83 0.47 -13.01 -2.37
C GLY A 83 -0.74 -12.09 -2.22
N LEU A 84 -1.59 -12.32 -1.20
CA LEU A 84 -2.79 -11.50 -0.96
C LEU A 84 -2.46 -10.06 -0.55
N VAL A 85 -1.39 -9.89 0.22
CA VAL A 85 -0.93 -8.56 0.66
C VAL A 85 -0.31 -7.80 -0.52
N MET A 86 0.43 -8.49 -1.39
CA MET A 86 1.01 -7.90 -2.59
C MET A 86 -0.08 -7.47 -3.59
N THR A 87 -1.09 -8.31 -3.84
CA THR A 87 -2.21 -7.93 -4.71
C THR A 87 -3.00 -6.76 -4.13
N PHE A 88 -3.21 -6.74 -2.81
CA PHE A 88 -3.80 -5.59 -2.11
C PHE A 88 -3.00 -4.30 -2.32
N GLY A 89 -1.67 -4.34 -2.19
CA GLY A 89 -0.81 -3.18 -2.41
C GLY A 89 -0.88 -2.64 -3.83
N VAL A 90 -0.81 -3.53 -4.84
CA VAL A 90 -0.95 -3.16 -6.25
C VAL A 90 -2.34 -2.60 -6.53
N ALA A 91 -3.40 -3.21 -5.99
CA ALA A 91 -4.76 -2.76 -6.19
C ALA A 91 -5.03 -1.38 -5.58
N ILE A 92 -4.47 -1.08 -4.39
CA ILE A 92 -4.52 0.27 -3.81
C ILE A 92 -3.78 1.27 -4.69
N ALA A 93 -2.61 0.92 -5.23
CA ALA A 93 -1.87 1.83 -6.11
C ALA A 93 -2.66 2.16 -7.39
N VAL A 94 -3.29 1.16 -8.01
CA VAL A 94 -4.17 1.34 -9.18
C VAL A 94 -5.40 2.17 -8.82
N HIS A 95 -6.03 1.88 -7.68
CA HIS A 95 -7.17 2.66 -7.18
C HIS A 95 -6.79 4.13 -6.96
N LEU A 96 -5.65 4.39 -6.31
CA LEU A 96 -5.14 5.74 -6.07
C LEU A 96 -4.90 6.50 -7.37
N ALA A 97 -4.27 5.87 -8.37
CA ALA A 97 -4.04 6.49 -9.66
C ALA A 97 -5.36 6.85 -10.37
N PHE A 98 -6.34 5.93 -10.36
CA PHE A 98 -7.65 6.18 -10.95
C PHE A 98 -8.43 7.26 -10.17
N SER A 99 -8.37 7.22 -8.84
CA SER A 99 -9.01 8.18 -7.94
C SER A 99 -8.46 9.59 -8.12
N ILE A 100 -7.14 9.73 -8.30
CA ILE A 100 -6.52 11.02 -8.62
C ILE A 100 -7.00 11.54 -9.97
N ALA A 101 -6.97 10.71 -11.01
CA ALA A 101 -7.41 11.12 -12.35
C ALA A 101 -8.89 11.55 -12.35
N ALA A 102 -9.75 10.72 -11.76
CA ALA A 102 -11.18 11.00 -11.64
C ALA A 102 -11.48 12.22 -10.76
N GLY A 103 -10.78 12.36 -9.63
CA GLY A 103 -10.98 13.50 -8.73
C GLY A 103 -10.47 14.81 -9.32
N VAL A 104 -9.35 14.82 -10.03
CA VAL A 104 -8.88 16.01 -10.76
C VAL A 104 -9.86 16.41 -11.85
N PHE A 105 -10.38 15.45 -12.62
CA PHE A 105 -11.42 15.72 -13.61
C PHE A 105 -12.69 16.28 -12.97
N ASN A 106 -13.18 15.66 -11.90
CA ASN A 106 -14.39 16.10 -11.19
C ASN A 106 -14.21 17.51 -10.60
N LEU A 107 -13.07 17.78 -9.95
CA LEU A 107 -12.75 19.11 -9.46
C LEU A 107 -12.68 20.12 -10.61
N TYR A 108 -12.02 19.78 -11.73
CA TYR A 108 -11.98 20.66 -12.91
C TYR A 108 -13.39 21.03 -13.38
N THR A 109 -14.25 20.03 -13.61
CA THR A 109 -15.64 20.25 -14.05
C THR A 109 -16.42 21.10 -13.06
N MET A 110 -16.34 20.77 -11.77
CA MET A 110 -17.01 21.52 -10.69
C MET A 110 -16.55 22.99 -10.60
N PHE A 111 -15.27 23.26 -10.84
CA PHE A 111 -14.74 24.63 -10.85
C PHE A 111 -15.05 25.39 -12.15
N HIS A 112 -15.19 24.70 -13.27
CA HIS A 112 -15.53 25.29 -14.56
C HIS A 112 -17.04 25.47 -14.79
N GLU A 113 -17.87 24.72 -14.10
CA GLU A 113 -19.32 24.82 -14.21
C GLU A 113 -19.79 26.23 -13.81
N ASN A 114 -20.68 26.80 -14.61
CA ASN A 114 -21.20 28.14 -14.42
C ASN A 114 -21.96 28.21 -13.10
N SER A 115 -21.31 28.72 -12.05
CA SER A 115 -21.91 28.92 -10.73
C SER A 115 -23.26 29.63 -10.81
N ALA A 116 -23.46 30.55 -11.78
CA ALA A 116 -24.72 31.23 -12.02
C ALA A 116 -25.89 30.29 -12.33
N GLU A 117 -25.67 29.20 -13.08
CA GLU A 117 -26.71 28.23 -13.40
C GLU A 117 -27.07 27.40 -12.17
N ALA A 118 -26.06 26.95 -11.41
CA ALA A 118 -26.26 26.24 -10.15
C ALA A 118 -26.99 27.10 -9.11
N ILE A 119 -26.65 28.39 -9.00
CA ILE A 119 -27.35 29.36 -8.14
C ILE A 119 -28.80 29.53 -8.60
N THR A 120 -29.04 29.62 -9.91
CA THR A 120 -30.40 29.77 -10.46
C THR A 120 -31.27 28.54 -10.15
N LYS A 121 -30.71 27.33 -10.30
CA LYS A 121 -31.36 26.07 -9.90
C LYS A 121 -31.62 26.03 -8.39
N CYS A 122 -30.68 26.50 -7.57
CA CYS A 122 -30.82 26.57 -6.12
C CYS A 122 -31.90 27.57 -5.66
N LEU A 123 -31.99 28.73 -6.31
CA LEU A 123 -33.01 29.74 -6.01
C LEU A 123 -34.43 29.25 -6.30
N ASN A 124 -34.62 28.40 -7.32
CA ASN A 124 -35.92 27.85 -7.71
C ASN A 124 -37.06 28.91 -7.76
N GLY A 125 -36.75 30.12 -8.25
CA GLY A 125 -37.69 31.23 -8.34
C GLY A 125 -37.84 32.08 -7.06
N ALA A 126 -37.15 31.75 -5.97
CA ALA A 126 -37.08 32.58 -4.78
C ALA A 126 -36.29 33.88 -5.06
N THR A 127 -36.75 34.99 -4.50
CA THR A 127 -36.16 36.34 -4.68
C THR A 127 -35.64 36.95 -3.39
N ASP A 128 -35.71 36.22 -2.27
CA ASP A 128 -35.23 36.70 -1.00
C ASP A 128 -33.69 36.68 -0.92
N ASP A 129 -33.13 37.77 -0.38
CA ASP A 129 -31.69 37.95 -0.28
C ASP A 129 -31.03 36.88 0.59
N ALA A 130 -31.75 36.35 1.59
CA ALA A 130 -31.27 35.31 2.49
C ALA A 130 -31.03 33.98 1.75
N THR A 131 -31.98 33.51 0.93
CA THR A 131 -31.81 32.29 0.12
C THR A 131 -30.71 32.47 -0.91
N ARG A 132 -30.58 33.67 -1.51
CA ARG A 132 -29.50 33.95 -2.46
C ARG A 132 -28.11 33.87 -1.80
N GLU A 133 -27.97 34.39 -0.60
CA GLU A 133 -26.72 34.29 0.17
C GLU A 133 -26.40 32.84 0.53
N VAL A 134 -27.40 32.06 0.98
CA VAL A 134 -27.23 30.63 1.29
C VAL A 134 -26.82 29.83 0.05
N CYS A 135 -27.43 30.07 -1.11
CA CYS A 135 -27.06 29.39 -2.36
C CYS A 135 -25.61 29.72 -2.79
N ASN A 136 -25.22 31.00 -2.73
CA ASN A 136 -23.86 31.43 -3.07
C ASN A 136 -22.81 30.84 -2.13
N ASN A 137 -23.02 30.97 -0.82
CA ASN A 137 -22.09 30.47 0.18
C ASN A 137 -22.08 28.93 0.20
N GLY A 138 -23.23 28.30 -0.03
CA GLY A 138 -23.37 26.85 -0.11
C GLY A 138 -22.49 26.24 -1.19
N ILE A 139 -22.53 26.77 -2.42
CA ILE A 139 -21.70 26.28 -3.52
C ILE A 139 -20.20 26.43 -3.20
N ALA A 140 -19.79 27.57 -2.63
CA ALA A 140 -18.39 27.79 -2.24
C ALA A 140 -17.94 26.80 -1.15
N ILE A 141 -18.78 26.55 -0.15
CA ILE A 141 -18.52 25.58 0.92
C ILE A 141 -18.41 24.17 0.34
N VAL A 142 -19.33 23.75 -0.53
CA VAL A 142 -19.32 22.42 -1.14
C VAL A 142 -18.05 22.21 -1.98
N LYS A 143 -17.63 23.21 -2.76
CA LYS A 143 -16.34 23.19 -3.50
C LYS A 143 -15.14 23.01 -2.55
N GLY A 144 -15.11 23.77 -1.46
CA GLY A 144 -14.03 23.69 -0.47
C GLY A 144 -13.99 22.33 0.24
N VAL A 145 -15.15 21.81 0.65
CA VAL A 145 -15.27 20.50 1.30
C VAL A 145 -14.88 19.37 0.36
N ALA A 146 -15.29 19.43 -0.92
CA ALA A 146 -14.91 18.43 -1.91
C ALA A 146 -13.39 18.31 -2.08
N ILE A 147 -12.67 19.44 -2.22
CA ILE A 147 -11.20 19.45 -2.29
C ILE A 147 -10.61 18.79 -1.05
N ALA A 148 -11.05 19.21 0.14
CA ALA A 148 -10.52 18.69 1.40
C ALA A 148 -10.68 17.17 1.51
N ILE A 149 -11.85 16.64 1.14
CA ILE A 149 -12.14 15.21 1.14
C ILE A 149 -11.21 14.46 0.17
N TYR A 150 -11.05 14.94 -1.06
CA TYR A 150 -10.16 14.29 -2.04
C TYR A 150 -8.71 14.26 -1.56
N VAL A 151 -8.17 15.40 -1.11
CA VAL A 151 -6.79 15.50 -0.67
C VAL A 151 -6.53 14.59 0.53
N ILE A 152 -7.40 14.61 1.54
CA ILE A 152 -7.26 13.76 2.73
C ILE A 152 -7.34 12.28 2.32
N SER A 153 -8.28 11.92 1.45
CA SER A 153 -8.46 10.53 0.99
C SER A 153 -7.22 10.03 0.26
N TRP A 154 -6.64 10.83 -0.66
CA TRP A 154 -5.40 10.47 -1.36
C TRP A 154 -4.20 10.33 -0.42
N LEU A 155 -4.08 11.20 0.59
CA LEU A 155 -3.02 11.08 1.60
C LEU A 155 -3.17 9.79 2.42
N VAL A 156 -4.40 9.42 2.78
CA VAL A 156 -4.68 8.16 3.49
C VAL A 156 -4.37 6.94 2.61
N GLU A 157 -4.78 6.94 1.35
CA GLU A 157 -4.47 5.87 0.39
C GLU A 157 -2.96 5.73 0.14
N LEU A 158 -2.24 6.85 -0.04
CA LEU A 158 -0.80 6.87 -0.20
C LEU A 158 -0.09 6.35 1.06
N TYR A 159 -0.56 6.75 2.24
CA TYR A 159 -0.04 6.24 3.51
C TYR A 159 -0.28 4.73 3.67
N ALA A 160 -1.45 4.25 3.25
CA ALA A 160 -1.77 2.83 3.25
C ALA A 160 -0.85 2.05 2.32
N TYR A 161 -0.57 2.57 1.12
CA TYR A 161 0.39 1.98 0.18
C TYR A 161 1.77 1.78 0.82
N PHE A 162 2.33 2.83 1.46
CA PHE A 162 3.63 2.73 2.14
C PHE A 162 3.64 1.71 3.29
N ILE A 163 2.55 1.59 4.04
CA ILE A 163 2.45 0.57 5.11
C ILE A 163 2.45 -0.84 4.50
N VAL A 164 1.74 -1.04 3.40
CA VAL A 164 1.65 -2.33 2.73
C VAL A 164 3.00 -2.74 2.15
N GLU A 165 3.74 -1.84 1.50
CA GLU A 165 5.10 -2.15 1.02
C GLU A 165 6.02 -2.64 2.14
N ARG A 166 6.04 -1.92 3.26
CA ARG A 166 6.83 -2.35 4.43
C ARG A 166 6.38 -3.69 4.98
N TYR A 167 5.08 -4.00 4.90
CA TYR A 167 4.56 -5.29 5.35
C TYR A 167 4.98 -6.42 4.41
N ILE A 168 5.01 -6.18 3.10
CA ILE A 168 5.49 -7.13 2.10
C ILE A 168 6.97 -7.45 2.35
N GLU A 169 7.81 -6.43 2.53
CA GLU A 169 9.23 -6.62 2.88
C GLU A 169 9.41 -7.46 4.15
N GLN A 170 8.60 -7.21 5.18
CA GLN A 170 8.65 -8.01 6.40
C GLN A 170 8.25 -9.48 6.16
N LEU A 171 7.23 -9.74 5.34
CA LEU A 171 6.83 -11.11 5.00
C LEU A 171 7.91 -11.83 4.18
N ASP A 172 8.59 -11.11 3.30
CA ASP A 172 9.72 -11.61 2.49
C ASP A 172 10.86 -12.07 3.41
N GLU A 173 11.25 -11.23 4.38
CA GLU A 173 12.28 -11.58 5.36
C GLU A 173 11.89 -12.78 6.24
N GLU A 174 10.61 -12.89 6.60
CA GLU A 174 10.10 -14.03 7.37
C GLU A 174 10.04 -15.32 6.54
N GLU A 175 9.85 -15.23 5.23
CA GLU A 175 9.88 -16.36 4.31
C GLU A 175 11.32 -16.82 4.03
N ASP A 176 12.24 -15.89 3.82
CA ASP A 176 13.67 -16.17 3.64
C ASP A 176 14.33 -16.75 4.90
N ALA A 177 13.93 -16.28 6.09
CA ALA A 177 14.39 -16.84 7.36
C ALA A 177 13.94 -18.30 7.59
N LYS A 178 12.86 -18.75 6.94
CA LYS A 178 12.42 -20.15 6.98
C LYS A 178 13.21 -21.04 6.03
N HIS A 179 13.65 -20.49 4.89
CA HIS A 179 14.37 -21.23 3.86
C HIS A 179 15.88 -21.20 4.01
N THR A 180 16.43 -20.29 4.82
CA THR A 180 17.85 -20.29 5.15
C THR A 180 18.17 -21.48 6.06
N PRO A 181 19.02 -22.43 5.62
CA PRO A 181 19.40 -23.55 6.46
C PRO A 181 20.10 -23.03 7.71
N VAL A 182 19.67 -23.51 8.88
CA VAL A 182 20.34 -23.23 10.15
C VAL A 182 21.77 -23.73 10.02
N MET A 183 22.72 -22.84 9.74
CA MET A 183 24.12 -23.19 9.84
C MET A 183 24.36 -23.57 11.30
N PRO A 184 24.88 -24.79 11.60
CA PRO A 184 25.20 -25.15 12.96
C PRO A 184 26.16 -24.09 13.49
N GLN A 185 25.72 -23.37 14.50
CA GLN A 185 26.58 -22.55 15.33
C GLN A 185 27.65 -23.51 15.84
N ILE A 186 28.87 -23.45 15.26
CA ILE A 186 30.02 -24.18 15.77
C ILE A 186 30.17 -23.68 17.21
N GLY A 187 29.68 -24.50 18.15
CA GLY A 187 29.45 -24.10 19.52
C GLY A 187 30.77 -23.65 20.13
N ASN A 188 30.80 -22.41 20.62
CA ASN A 188 31.96 -21.70 21.15
C ASN A 188 33.24 -21.94 20.33
N PRO A 189 33.83 -20.91 19.67
CA PRO A 189 35.27 -20.98 19.53
C PRO A 189 35.79 -21.14 20.96
N ARG A 190 36.24 -22.36 21.32
CA ARG A 190 37.21 -22.49 22.40
C ARG A 190 38.27 -21.50 21.97
N MET A 191 38.37 -20.39 22.69
CA MET A 191 39.51 -19.52 22.56
C MET A 191 40.68 -20.45 22.80
N ILE A 192 41.32 -20.90 21.71
CA ILE A 192 42.61 -21.55 21.80
C ILE A 192 43.45 -20.41 22.32
N SER A 193 43.67 -20.41 23.64
CA SER A 193 44.65 -19.56 24.30
C SER A 193 45.87 -19.62 23.43
N ALA A 194 46.26 -18.46 22.89
CA ALA A 194 47.43 -18.36 22.03
C ALA A 194 48.57 -19.16 22.69
N PRO A 195 49.18 -20.13 21.98
CA PRO A 195 50.27 -20.89 22.57
C PRO A 195 51.35 -19.88 22.95
N ASP A 196 51.79 -19.95 24.20
CA ASP A 196 52.87 -19.15 24.75
C ASP A 196 54.09 -19.26 23.82
N TYR A 197 54.36 -18.21 23.05
CA TYR A 197 55.33 -18.21 21.94
C TYR A 197 56.79 -18.21 22.40
N LEU A 198 57.05 -18.40 23.70
CA LEU A 198 58.38 -18.21 24.26
C LEU A 198 59.30 -19.42 24.24
N ARG A 199 58.89 -20.59 23.74
CA ARG A 199 59.82 -21.71 23.53
C ARG A 199 59.41 -22.64 22.41
N PHE A 200 59.75 -22.32 21.17
CA PHE A 200 60.14 -23.35 20.19
C PHE A 200 61.04 -22.71 19.13
N HIS A 201 62.28 -23.18 19.08
CA HIS A 201 63.21 -22.91 17.99
C HIS A 201 62.99 -24.03 16.96
N GLU A 202 62.13 -23.80 15.97
CA GLU A 202 61.92 -24.76 14.87
C GLU A 202 61.61 -24.01 13.56
N PRO A 203 62.06 -24.51 12.38
CA PRO A 203 62.12 -23.72 11.17
C PRO A 203 60.73 -23.45 10.56
N ARG A 204 60.61 -22.22 10.09
CA ARG A 204 59.47 -21.60 9.40
C ARG A 204 58.91 -22.50 8.28
N PRO A 205 57.66 -22.98 8.37
CA PRO A 205 56.91 -23.38 7.18
C PRO A 205 56.33 -22.13 6.55
N GLU A 206 56.69 -21.89 5.30
CA GLU A 206 56.06 -20.87 4.47
C GLU A 206 54.58 -21.22 4.23
N THR A 207 53.74 -20.30 4.71
CA THR A 207 52.55 -19.74 4.05
C THR A 207 51.33 -20.63 3.77
N GLY A 208 50.24 -20.26 4.46
CA GLY A 208 48.88 -20.33 3.90
C GLY A 208 47.79 -20.42 4.95
N TYR A 209 47.15 -19.30 5.29
CA TYR A 209 45.83 -19.34 5.95
C TYR A 209 44.90 -20.20 5.10
N ALA A 210 44.28 -21.24 5.67
CA ALA A 210 43.49 -22.22 4.92
C ALA A 210 42.34 -21.60 4.11
N PHE A 211 41.82 -20.45 4.55
CA PHE A 211 40.75 -19.70 3.89
C PHE A 211 41.22 -18.72 2.81
N ALA A 212 42.53 -18.58 2.59
CA ALA A 212 43.07 -17.80 1.47
C ALA A 212 43.20 -18.64 0.18
N GLN A 213 42.85 -19.92 0.21
CA GLN A 213 42.92 -20.77 -0.97
C GLN A 213 41.81 -20.42 -1.99
N PRO A 214 42.15 -20.16 -3.27
CA PRO A 214 41.18 -19.75 -4.30
C PRO A 214 40.00 -20.72 -4.50
N ARG A 215 40.16 -22.00 -4.13
CA ARG A 215 39.12 -23.03 -4.25
C ARG A 215 37.99 -22.89 -3.22
N GLN A 216 38.15 -22.03 -2.21
CA GLN A 216 37.13 -21.79 -1.17
C GLN A 216 36.43 -20.44 -1.32
N ALA A 217 36.81 -19.61 -2.30
CA ALA A 217 36.05 -18.42 -2.65
C ALA A 217 34.79 -18.85 -3.42
N TYR A 218 33.62 -18.75 -2.77
CA TYR A 218 32.34 -18.93 -3.43
C TYR A 218 32.11 -17.77 -4.41
N GLY A 219 32.55 -17.98 -5.64
CA GLY A 219 32.43 -17.04 -6.74
C GLY A 219 32.79 -17.69 -8.07
N VAL A 220 31.79 -18.29 -8.71
CA VAL A 220 31.71 -18.59 -10.16
C VAL A 220 32.80 -19.51 -10.74
N SER A 221 32.52 -20.82 -10.81
CA SER A 221 33.14 -21.68 -11.83
C SER A 221 32.36 -21.54 -13.14
N ARG A 222 32.89 -20.73 -14.05
CA ARG A 222 32.43 -20.64 -15.44
C ARG A 222 33.08 -21.78 -16.23
N GLY A 223 32.25 -22.67 -16.79
CA GLY A 223 32.63 -23.61 -17.84
C GLY A 223 33.28 -24.90 -17.38
N HIS A 224 32.47 -25.91 -17.06
CA HIS A 224 32.80 -27.32 -17.27
C HIS A 224 31.49 -28.06 -17.59
N ASP A 225 31.09 -27.98 -18.86
CA ASP A 225 30.12 -28.91 -19.42
C ASP A 225 30.76 -30.29 -19.48
N ALA A 226 30.19 -31.23 -18.72
CA ALA A 226 30.60 -32.63 -18.70
C ALA A 226 29.91 -33.46 -19.79
N SER A 227 29.70 -32.90 -20.99
CA SER A 227 28.94 -33.56 -22.07
C SER A 227 29.80 -34.08 -23.22
N ASN A 228 31.11 -34.27 -23.04
CA ASN A 228 32.01 -34.81 -24.07
C ASN A 228 32.79 -36.06 -23.60
N MET A 229 32.08 -37.06 -23.08
CA MET A 229 32.58 -38.43 -23.03
C MET A 229 31.43 -39.42 -23.28
N ALA A 230 31.08 -39.62 -24.55
CA ALA A 230 30.59 -40.87 -25.14
C ALA A 230 30.43 -40.67 -26.66
#